data_AF-A0A0B6XVD0-F1
#
_entry.id   AF-A0A0B6XVD0-F1
#
_cell.length_a   1.000
_cell.length_b   1.000
_cell.length_c   1.000
_cell.angle_alpha   90.00
_cell.angle_beta   90.00
_cell.angle_gamma   90.00
#
_symmetry.space_group_name_H-M   'P 1'
#
loop_
_entity.id
_entity.type
_entity.pdbx_description
1 polymer ?
#
loop_
_entity_poly.entity_id
_entity_poly.type
_entity_poly.pdbx_seq_one_letter_code
_entity_poly.pdbx_strand_id
1 'polypeptide(L)'
;QVSMLWCVVMYMGQATKDYLRWPRPPCPPVVRLEIHYSREYSMPSTHAMAGTAIPLYLAYLAVERYQVPVVVAGILALMWFTVTCWSRLYLGVHS
;
A
#
# COMPACT_ATOMS: atom_id res chain seq x y z
N GLN A 1 -11.10 -4.19 -14.36
CA GLN A 1 -11.65 -4.20 -12.98
C GLN A 1 -10.56 -3.87 -11.96
N VAL A 2 -9.45 -4.63 -11.90
CA VAL A 2 -8.31 -4.35 -11.00
C VAL A 2 -7.72 -2.94 -11.19
N SER A 3 -7.59 -2.46 -12.44
CA SER A 3 -7.10 -1.11 -12.73
C SER A 3 -8.00 0.00 -12.20
N MET A 4 -9.33 -0.18 -12.28
CA MET A 4 -10.29 0.78 -11.72
C MET A 4 -10.21 0.83 -10.20
N LEU A 5 -10.09 -0.34 -9.55
CA LEU A 5 -9.85 -0.41 -8.11
C LEU A 5 -8.58 0.36 -7.73
N TRP A 6 -7.48 0.15 -8.46
CA TRP A 6 -6.24 0.88 -8.23
C TRP A 6 -6.42 2.39 -8.39
N CYS A 7 -7.09 2.85 -9.46
CA CYS A 7 -7.37 4.27 -9.67
C CYS A 7 -8.15 4.88 -8.49
N VAL A 8 -9.20 4.21 -8.02
CA VAL A 8 -10.02 4.67 -6.87
C VAL A 8 -9.18 4.72 -5.60
N VAL A 9 -8.39 3.68 -5.31
CA VAL A 9 -7.53 3.61 -4.13
C VAL A 9 -6.48 4.71 -4.14
N MET A 10 -5.85 4.95 -5.28
CA MET A 10 -4.85 6.02 -5.44
C MET A 10 -5.49 7.40 -5.30
N TYR A 11 -6.65 7.61 -5.92
CA TYR A 11 -7.39 8.87 -5.81
C TYR A 11 -7.78 9.18 -4.35
N MET A 12 -8.41 8.21 -3.67
CA MET A 12 -8.81 8.35 -2.27
C MET A 12 -7.60 8.54 -1.35
N GLY A 13 -6.52 7.80 -1.58
CA GLY A 13 -5.29 7.92 -0.79
C GLY A 13 -4.66 9.31 -0.92
N GLN A 14 -4.61 9.86 -2.12
CA GLN A 14 -4.10 11.22 -2.35
C GLN A 14 -5.03 12.29 -1.77
N ALA A 15 -6.33 12.19 -1.99
CA ALA A 15 -7.29 13.12 -1.41
C ALA A 15 -7.22 13.14 0.14
N THR A 16 -7.03 11.97 0.75
CA THR A 16 -6.90 11.84 2.20
C THR A 16 -5.59 12.45 2.71
N LYS A 17 -4.49 12.34 1.95
CA LYS A 17 -3.21 12.98 2.29
C LYS A 17 -3.35 14.49 2.39
N ASP A 18 -4.01 15.10 1.41
CA ASP A 18 -4.22 16.55 1.38
C ASP A 18 -5.14 17.06 2.49
N TYR A 19 -6.05 16.20 2.94
CA TYR A 19 -6.95 16.46 4.06
C TYR A 19 -6.23 16.34 5.41
N LEU A 20 -5.51 15.25 5.66
CA LEU A 20 -4.87 14.97 6.95
C LEU A 20 -3.58 15.76 7.17
N ARG A 21 -2.85 16.04 6.10
CA ARG A 21 -1.59 16.81 6.11
C ARG A 21 -0.54 16.28 7.09
N TRP A 22 -0.53 14.97 7.34
CA TRP A 22 0.33 14.36 8.34
C TRP A 22 1.82 14.47 7.94
N PRO A 23 2.70 14.99 8.81
CA PRO A 23 4.10 15.19 8.48
C PRO A 23 4.85 13.85 8.36
N ARG A 24 5.85 13.79 7.48
CA ARG A 24 6.75 12.62 7.34
C ARG A 24 7.57 12.40 8.62
N PRO A 25 8.00 11.16 8.92
CA PRO A 25 8.85 10.87 10.07
C PRO A 25 10.10 11.77 10.09
N PRO A 26 10.49 12.32 11.27
CA PRO A 26 11.64 13.20 11.38
C PRO A 26 12.95 12.46 11.06
N CYS A 27 13.88 13.15 10.40
CA CYS A 27 15.24 12.70 10.19
C CYS A 27 16.23 13.69 10.85
N PRO A 28 16.93 13.31 11.95
CA PRO A 28 16.95 12.03 12.67
C PRO A 28 15.68 11.83 13.55
N PRO A 29 15.20 10.60 13.87
CA PRO A 29 15.90 9.30 14.03
C PRO A 29 15.74 8.25 12.89
N VAL A 30 15.00 8.52 11.80
CA VAL A 30 14.87 7.59 10.66
C VAL A 30 15.62 8.14 9.45
N VAL A 31 16.62 7.39 8.94
CA VAL A 31 17.35 7.76 7.73
C VAL A 31 16.47 7.52 6.51
N ARG A 32 16.17 8.59 5.76
CA ARG A 32 15.34 8.49 4.55
C ARG A 32 16.19 8.02 3.38
N LEU A 33 15.89 6.83 2.86
CA LEU A 33 16.54 6.30 1.66
C LEU A 33 15.85 6.76 0.37
N GLU A 34 14.56 7.10 0.44
CA GLU A 34 13.77 7.59 -0.69
C GLU A 34 13.51 9.10 -0.57
N ILE A 35 14.02 9.89 -1.53
CA ILE A 35 13.95 11.37 -1.50
C ILE A 35 12.91 11.98 -2.46
N HIS A 36 12.46 11.22 -3.48
CA HIS A 36 11.65 11.73 -4.59
C HIS A 36 10.29 12.29 -4.15
N TYR A 37 9.69 11.74 -3.08
CA TYR A 37 8.36 12.13 -2.59
C TYR A 37 8.41 12.78 -1.20
N SER A 38 9.53 13.40 -0.86
CA SER A 38 9.78 14.01 0.46
C SER A 38 8.81 15.13 0.84
N ARG A 39 8.20 15.80 -0.15
CA ARG A 39 7.22 16.88 0.04
C ARG A 39 5.78 16.39 0.20
N GLU A 40 5.51 15.11 -0.06
CA GLU A 40 4.19 14.53 0.05
C GLU A 40 3.89 14.14 1.51
N TYR A 41 2.64 14.34 1.95
CA TYR A 41 2.19 13.94 3.28
C TYR A 41 2.34 12.44 3.52
N SER A 42 2.59 12.07 4.78
CA SER A 42 2.95 10.70 5.16
C SER A 42 1.76 9.75 5.18
N MET A 43 0.57 10.23 5.58
CA MET A 43 -0.57 9.34 5.80
C MET A 43 -1.77 9.77 4.96
N PRO A 44 -2.54 8.81 4.40
CA PRO A 44 -2.29 7.37 4.41
C PRO A 44 -1.21 6.94 3.40
N SER A 45 -0.55 5.80 3.63
CA SER A 45 0.41 5.24 2.67
C SER A 45 -0.32 4.68 1.45
N THR A 46 -0.25 5.38 0.32
CA THR A 46 -0.82 4.93 -0.97
C THR A 46 -0.24 3.59 -1.43
N HIS A 47 1.03 3.33 -1.14
CA HIS A 47 1.67 2.04 -1.43
C HIS A 47 1.11 0.91 -0.57
N ALA A 48 0.86 1.16 0.72
CA ALA A 48 0.23 0.16 1.60
C ALA A 48 -1.25 -0.04 1.22
N MET A 49 -1.98 1.03 0.87
CA MET A 49 -3.38 0.94 0.41
C MET A 49 -3.51 0.15 -0.89
N ALA A 50 -2.63 0.39 -1.88
CA ALA A 50 -2.62 -0.40 -3.10
C ALA A 50 -2.14 -1.84 -2.82
N GLY A 51 -1.14 -1.99 -1.95
CA GLY A 51 -0.58 -3.27 -1.49
C GLY A 51 -1.52 -4.12 -0.64
N THR A 52 -2.65 -3.59 -0.18
CA THR A 52 -3.77 -4.38 0.38
C THR A 52 -4.84 -4.64 -0.68
N ALA A 53 -5.34 -3.58 -1.32
CA ALA A 53 -6.53 -3.66 -2.16
C ALA A 53 -6.32 -4.54 -3.41
N ILE A 54 -5.18 -4.40 -4.10
CA ILE A 54 -4.87 -5.18 -5.31
C ILE A 54 -4.75 -6.68 -4.99
N PRO A 55 -3.89 -7.13 -4.06
CA PRO A 55 -3.73 -8.55 -3.80
C PRO A 55 -5.00 -9.20 -3.22
N LEU A 56 -5.77 -8.50 -2.39
CA LEU A 56 -7.06 -9.03 -1.90
C LEU A 56 -8.07 -9.20 -3.04
N TYR A 57 -8.16 -8.24 -3.95
CA TYR A 57 -9.07 -8.34 -5.09
C TYR A 57 -8.61 -9.40 -6.11
N LEU A 58 -7.31 -9.55 -6.32
CA LEU A 58 -6.76 -10.63 -7.13
C LEU A 58 -7.00 -12.00 -6.48
N ALA A 59 -6.86 -12.12 -5.16
CA ALA A 59 -7.17 -13.35 -4.43
C ALA A 59 -8.65 -13.73 -4.56
N TYR A 60 -9.56 -12.75 -4.46
CA TYR A 60 -10.99 -12.94 -4.71
C TYR A 60 -11.25 -13.49 -6.12
N LEU A 61 -10.66 -12.85 -7.16
CA LEU A 61 -10.80 -13.31 -8.53
C LEU A 61 -10.19 -14.71 -8.76
N ALA A 62 -9.07 -15.02 -8.10
CA ALA A 62 -8.41 -16.31 -8.18
C ALA A 62 -9.28 -17.44 -7.60
N VAL A 63 -9.94 -17.19 -6.46
CA VAL A 63 -10.87 -18.13 -5.84
C VAL A 63 -12.13 -18.30 -6.70
N GLU A 64 -12.74 -17.19 -7.12
CA GLU A 64 -14.02 -17.20 -7.83
C GLU A 64 -13.92 -17.80 -9.23
N ARG A 65 -12.89 -17.40 -10.00
CA ARG A 65 -12.80 -17.74 -11.44
C ARG A 65 -11.86 -18.90 -11.75
N TYR A 66 -10.81 -19.05 -10.96
CA TYR A 66 -9.75 -20.03 -11.22
C TYR A 66 -9.76 -21.17 -10.21
N GLN A 67 -10.73 -21.18 -9.27
CA GLN A 67 -10.91 -22.19 -8.22
C GLN A 67 -9.62 -22.46 -7.43
N VAL A 68 -8.78 -21.45 -7.28
CA VAL A 68 -7.59 -21.54 -6.43
C VAL A 68 -8.05 -21.71 -4.99
N PRO A 69 -7.43 -22.61 -4.20
CA PRO A 69 -7.76 -22.76 -2.79
C PRO A 69 -7.63 -21.43 -2.04
N VAL A 70 -8.66 -21.09 -1.26
CA VAL A 70 -8.73 -19.83 -0.49
C VAL A 70 -7.49 -19.62 0.37
N VAL A 71 -6.97 -20.69 0.97
CA VAL A 71 -5.76 -20.65 1.80
C VAL A 71 -4.54 -20.19 0.99
N VAL A 72 -4.36 -20.72 -0.22
CA VAL A 72 -3.23 -20.35 -1.09
C VAL A 72 -3.36 -18.89 -1.54
N ALA A 73 -4.54 -18.49 -2.00
CA ALA A 73 -4.80 -17.11 -2.41
C ALA A 73 -4.61 -16.12 -1.24
N GLY A 74 -5.04 -16.50 -0.03
CA GLY A 74 -4.88 -15.72 1.20
C GLY A 74 -3.42 -15.57 1.62
N ILE A 75 -2.62 -16.64 1.58
CA ILE A 75 -1.18 -16.59 1.90
C ILE A 75 -0.44 -15.65 0.94
N LEU A 76 -0.73 -15.75 -0.36
CA LEU A 76 -0.11 -14.89 -1.37
C LEU A 76 -0.49 -13.41 -1.16
N ALA A 77 -1.76 -13.14 -0.86
CA ALA A 77 -2.20 -11.78 -0.57
C ALA A 77 -1.56 -11.21 0.69
N LEU A 78 -1.44 -12.03 1.74
CA LEU A 78 -0.78 -11.64 2.99
C LEU A 78 0.72 -11.37 2.78
N MET A 79 1.41 -12.22 2.02
CA MET A 79 2.82 -12.04 1.69
C MET A 79 3.05 -10.72 0.92
N TRP A 80 2.20 -10.42 -0.06
CA TRP A 80 2.30 -9.15 -0.79
C TRP A 80 2.10 -7.95 0.14
N PHE A 81 1.06 -8.00 0.99
CA PHE A 81 0.77 -6.94 1.94
C PHE A 81 1.94 -6.69 2.91
N THR A 82 2.53 -7.76 3.47
CA THR A 82 3.62 -7.62 4.44
C THR A 82 4.87 -7.06 3.78
N VAL A 83 5.26 -7.55 2.59
CA VAL A 83 6.43 -7.04 1.85
C VAL A 83 6.26 -5.57 1.48
N THR A 84 5.07 -5.18 1.01
CA THR A 84 4.80 -3.77 0.67
C THR A 84 4.86 -2.87 1.90
N CYS A 85 4.29 -3.27 3.04
CA CYS A 85 4.40 -2.50 4.28
C CYS A 85 5.85 -2.41 4.78
N TRP A 86 6.59 -3.52 4.78
CA TRP A 86 7.98 -3.54 5.22
C TRP A 86 8.86 -2.65 4.34
N SER A 87 8.64 -2.63 3.02
CA SER A 87 9.39 -1.75 2.11
C SER A 87 9.26 -0.26 2.50
N ARG A 88 8.07 0.16 2.98
CA ARG A 88 7.81 1.54 3.39
C ARG A 88 8.50 1.89 4.70
N LEU A 89 8.54 0.96 5.65
CA LEU A 89 9.29 1.10 6.89
C LEU A 89 10.80 1.13 6.61
N TYR A 90 11.29 0.21 5.78
CA TYR A 90 12.70 0.10 5.40
C TYR A 90 13.23 1.38 4.72
N LEU A 91 12.45 1.98 3.83
CA LEU A 91 12.81 3.23 3.16
C LEU A 91 12.71 4.46 4.07
N GLY A 92 12.13 4.31 5.27
CA GLY A 92 12.03 5.36 6.28
C GLY A 92 11.02 6.46 5.95
N VAL A 93 10.03 6.16 5.11
CA VAL A 93 9.07 7.15 4.59
C VAL A 93 7.72 7.12 5.31
N HIS A 94 7.43 6.05 6.05
CA HIS A 94 6.24 5.88 6.88
C HIS A 94 6.64 5.27 8.23
N SER A 95 5.79 5.44 9.24
CA SER A 95 5.91 4.91 10.61
C SER A 95 4.77 3.97 10.91
#